data_AF-A0A354WJ09-F1
#
_entry.id   AF-A0A354WJ09-F1
#
_cell.length_a   1.000
_cell.length_b   1.000
_cell.length_c   1.000
_cell.angle_alpha   90.00
_cell.angle_beta   90.00
_cell.angle_gamma   90.00
#
_symmetry.space_group_name_H-M   'P 1'
#
loop_
_entity.id
_entity.type
_entity.pdbx_description
1 polymer ?
#
loop_
_entity_poly.entity_id
_entity_poly.type
_entity_poly.pdbx_seq_one_letter_code
_entity_poly.pdbx_strand_id
1 'polypeptide(L)'
;VEKRLFAHRAEVADLPNQFPIPEVNVTGLSPQQIKEKEERIKQQKAIWVQQKTAELKANLEQDLKIIAHRYETQIKQCEEDVTEAEKRYHEGYDRWQEKDDEPRSDMA
;
A
#
# COMPACT_ATOMS: atom_id res chain seq x y z
N VAL A 1 -2.71 4.51 2.20
CA VAL A 1 -1.29 4.10 2.30
C VAL A 1 -0.78 4.16 3.73
N GLU A 2 -0.83 5.32 4.40
CA GLU A 2 -0.30 5.48 5.77
C GLU A 2 -0.86 4.49 6.78
N LYS A 3 -2.19 4.28 6.84
CA LYS A 3 -2.81 3.26 7.72
C LYS A 3 -2.21 1.86 7.51
N ARG A 4 -1.90 1.49 6.26
CA ARG A 4 -1.30 0.18 5.93
C ARG A 4 0.15 0.10 6.40
N LEU A 5 0.91 1.19 6.25
CA LEU A 5 2.29 1.29 6.77
C LEU A 5 2.32 1.22 8.30
N PHE A 6 1.40 1.89 8.99
CA PHE A 6 1.28 1.81 10.44
C PHE A 6 0.92 0.39 10.91
N ALA A 7 -0.06 -0.26 10.26
CA ALA A 7 -0.43 -1.64 10.57
C ALA A 7 0.75 -2.60 10.36
N HIS A 8 1.48 -2.48 9.26
CA HIS A 8 2.67 -3.30 8.99
C HIS A 8 3.76 -3.13 10.06
N ARG A 9 4.03 -1.88 10.49
CA ARG A 9 5.00 -1.62 11.56
C ARG A 9 4.56 -2.26 12.88
N ALA A 10 3.28 -2.18 13.21
CA ALA A 10 2.73 -2.81 14.42
C ALA A 10 2.85 -4.34 14.35
N GLU A 11 2.54 -4.94 13.21
CA GLU A 11 2.62 -6.39 13.00
C GLU A 11 4.07 -6.90 13.11
N VAL A 12 5.03 -6.21 12.50
CA VAL A 12 6.47 -6.53 12.63
C VAL A 12 6.96 -6.42 14.07
N ALA A 13 6.50 -5.41 14.81
CA ALA A 13 6.87 -5.23 16.21
C ALA A 13 6.31 -6.34 17.12
N ASP A 14 5.17 -6.94 16.75
CA ASP A 14 4.51 -7.99 17.53
C ASP A 14 4.96 -9.42 17.17
N LEU A 15 5.65 -9.62 16.03
CA LEU A 15 6.16 -10.94 15.63
C LEU A 15 6.88 -11.72 16.74
N PRO A 16 7.77 -11.13 17.57
CA PRO A 16 8.42 -11.87 18.64
C PRO A 16 7.44 -12.48 19.67
N ASN A 17 6.24 -11.91 19.84
CA ASN A 17 5.22 -12.42 20.76
C ASN A 17 4.39 -13.54 20.13
N GLN A 18 4.38 -13.63 18.80
CA GLN A 18 3.65 -14.63 18.03
C GLN A 18 4.46 -15.90 17.75
N PHE A 19 5.73 -15.94 18.18
CA PHE A 19 6.58 -17.12 17.99
C PHE A 19 5.98 -18.34 18.70
N PRO A 20 5.70 -19.45 17.98
CA PRO A 20 5.19 -20.66 18.59
C PRO A 20 6.28 -21.32 19.42
N ILE A 21 6.20 -21.18 20.75
CA ILE A 21 7.17 -21.74 21.68
C ILE A 21 7.08 -23.27 21.60
N PRO A 22 8.19 -23.97 21.30
CA PRO A 22 8.20 -25.43 21.31
C PRO A 22 7.95 -25.96 22.73
N GLU A 23 7.16 -27.01 22.87
CA GLU A 23 7.06 -27.71 24.16
C GLU A 23 8.41 -28.33 24.51
N VAL A 24 9.01 -27.88 25.60
CA VAL A 24 10.29 -28.41 26.10
C VAL A 24 10.06 -29.09 27.43
N ASN A 25 10.14 -30.43 27.42
CA ASN A 25 10.24 -31.18 28.66
C ASN A 25 11.65 -30.97 29.25
N VAL A 26 11.70 -30.33 30.42
CA VAL A 26 12.92 -30.01 31.18
C VAL A 26 13.19 -31.02 32.30
N THR A 27 12.28 -31.95 32.54
CA THR A 27 12.39 -32.93 33.62
C THR A 27 13.57 -33.86 33.39
N GLY A 28 14.49 -33.93 34.36
CA GLY A 28 15.68 -34.78 34.30
C GLY A 28 16.84 -34.23 33.48
N LEU A 29 16.76 -32.99 32.97
CA LEU A 29 17.89 -32.33 32.30
C LEU A 29 18.84 -31.67 33.30
N SER A 30 20.13 -31.68 32.97
CA SER A 30 21.12 -30.91 33.71
C SER A 30 20.98 -29.40 33.43
N PRO A 31 21.46 -28.52 34.33
CA PRO A 31 21.43 -27.07 34.10
C PRO A 31 22.11 -26.63 32.80
N GLN A 32 23.15 -27.36 32.35
CA GLN A 32 23.82 -27.08 31.07
C GLN A 32 22.93 -27.42 29.87
N GLN A 33 22.22 -28.56 29.92
CA GLN A 33 21.30 -28.97 28.86
C GLN A 33 20.08 -28.04 28.77
N ILE A 34 19.60 -27.52 29.91
CA ILE A 34 18.53 -26.51 29.92
C ILE A 34 18.99 -25.25 29.20
N LYS A 35 20.19 -24.72 29.55
CA LYS A 35 20.76 -23.53 28.88
C LYS A 35 20.95 -23.72 27.38
N GLU A 36 21.44 -24.89 26.96
CA GLU A 36 21.64 -25.19 25.54
C GLU A 36 20.31 -25.21 24.77
N LYS A 37 19.25 -25.76 25.38
CA LYS A 37 17.90 -25.73 24.80
C LYS A 37 17.33 -24.31 24.73
N GLU A 38 17.49 -23.50 25.77
CA GLU A 38 17.04 -22.10 25.79
C GLU A 38 17.72 -21.29 24.68
N GLU A 39 19.03 -21.44 24.51
CA GLU A 39 19.77 -20.74 23.45
C GLU A 39 19.32 -21.21 22.05
N ARG A 40 19.04 -22.51 21.88
CA ARG A 40 18.49 -23.03 20.63
C ARG A 40 17.10 -22.45 20.32
N ILE A 41 16.21 -22.35 21.30
CA ILE A 41 14.88 -21.72 21.13
C ILE A 41 15.04 -20.25 20.76
N LYS A 42 15.97 -19.54 21.41
CA LYS A 42 16.26 -18.13 21.11
C LYS A 42 16.74 -17.94 19.67
N GLN A 43 17.63 -18.83 19.19
CA GLN A 43 18.08 -18.82 17.79
C GLN A 43 16.93 -19.11 16.82
N GLN A 44 16.10 -20.13 17.11
CA GLN A 44 14.92 -20.45 16.30
C GLN A 44 13.95 -19.28 16.24
N LYS A 45 13.70 -18.61 17.37
CA LYS A 45 12.88 -17.41 17.45
C LYS A 45 13.43 -16.30 16.55
N ALA A 46 14.74 -16.05 16.59
CA ALA A 46 15.36 -15.03 15.76
C ALA A 46 15.21 -15.32 14.26
N ILE A 47 15.44 -16.58 13.84
CA ILE A 47 15.28 -17.03 12.45
C ILE A 47 13.82 -16.89 12.02
N TRP A 48 12.88 -17.33 12.84
CA TRP A 48 11.46 -17.26 12.55
C TRP A 48 11.00 -15.80 12.40
N VAL A 49 11.41 -14.90 13.30
CA VAL A 49 11.07 -13.47 13.21
C VAL A 49 11.64 -12.86 11.94
N GLN A 50 12.87 -13.20 11.55
CA GLN A 50 13.46 -12.73 10.30
C GLN A 50 12.67 -13.21 9.08
N GLN A 51 12.30 -14.49 9.03
CA GLN A 51 11.50 -15.07 7.95
C GLN A 51 10.13 -14.37 7.85
N LYS A 52 9.40 -14.24 8.95
CA LYS A 52 8.11 -13.56 8.97
C LYS A 52 8.19 -12.08 8.64
N THR A 53 9.25 -11.40 9.08
CA THR A 53 9.49 -10.00 8.69
C THR A 53 9.67 -9.88 7.17
N ALA A 54 10.42 -10.79 6.55
CA ALA A 54 10.62 -10.80 5.10
C ALA A 54 9.31 -11.07 4.35
N GLU A 55 8.51 -12.05 4.79
CA GLU A 55 7.17 -12.33 4.24
C GLU A 55 6.26 -11.10 4.30
N LEU A 56 6.17 -10.45 5.48
CA LEU A 56 5.34 -9.26 5.63
C LEU A 56 5.82 -8.10 4.76
N LYS A 57 7.14 -7.93 4.57
CA LYS A 57 7.70 -6.90 3.69
C LYS A 57 7.33 -7.14 2.22
N ALA A 58 7.40 -8.38 1.76
CA ALA A 58 7.01 -8.74 0.40
C ALA A 58 5.52 -8.46 0.16
N ASN A 59 4.66 -8.79 1.12
CA ASN A 59 3.23 -8.48 1.06
C ASN A 59 2.98 -6.97 1.01
N LEU A 60 3.66 -6.19 1.85
CA LEU A 60 3.56 -4.74 1.84
C LEU A 60 4.00 -4.15 0.48
N GLU A 61 5.10 -4.65 -0.10
CA GLU A 61 5.58 -4.19 -1.40
C GLU A 61 4.54 -4.44 -2.50
N GLN A 62 3.92 -5.63 -2.52
CA GLN A 62 2.86 -5.96 -3.46
C GLN A 62 1.64 -5.05 -3.29
N ASP A 63 1.20 -4.82 -2.06
CA ASP A 63 0.08 -3.92 -1.77
C ASP A 63 0.36 -2.49 -2.27
N LEU A 64 1.58 -1.99 -2.03
CA LEU A 64 1.98 -0.65 -2.46
C LEU A 64 2.02 -0.54 -3.99
N LYS A 65 2.49 -1.57 -4.69
CA LYS A 65 2.45 -1.62 -6.16
C LYS A 65 1.02 -1.53 -6.71
N ILE A 66 0.08 -2.28 -6.11
CA ILE A 66 -1.33 -2.26 -6.52
C ILE A 66 -1.93 -0.86 -6.29
N ILE A 67 -1.66 -0.27 -5.12
CA ILE A 67 -2.16 1.08 -4.79
C ILE A 67 -1.58 2.13 -5.74
N ALA A 68 -0.28 2.07 -6.01
CA ALA A 68 0.39 3.00 -6.93
C ALA A 68 -0.21 2.90 -8.34
N HIS A 69 -0.36 1.68 -8.86
CA HIS A 69 -0.96 1.44 -10.17
C HIS A 69 -2.38 1.99 -10.25
N ARG A 70 -3.22 1.77 -9.22
CA ARG A 70 -4.57 2.30 -9.17
C ARG A 70 -4.60 3.84 -9.27
N TYR A 71 -3.73 4.52 -8.51
CA TYR A 71 -3.68 5.97 -8.56
C TYR A 71 -3.15 6.50 -9.90
N GLU A 72 -2.17 5.82 -10.49
CA GLU A 72 -1.67 6.15 -11.81
C GLU A 72 -2.80 6.09 -12.87
N THR A 73 -3.60 5.03 -12.85
CA THR A 73 -4.77 4.92 -13.73
C THR A 73 -5.79 6.03 -13.50
N GLN A 74 -6.08 6.35 -12.23
CA GLN A 74 -7.03 7.42 -11.90
C GLN A 74 -6.54 8.79 -12.36
N ILE A 75 -5.25 9.08 -12.19
CA ILE A 75 -4.64 10.34 -12.65
C ILE A 75 -4.77 10.44 -14.18
N LYS A 76 -4.41 9.39 -14.92
CA LYS A 76 -4.56 9.36 -16.38
C LYS A 76 -5.99 9.62 -16.82
N GLN A 77 -6.97 9.00 -16.17
CA GLN A 77 -8.38 9.26 -16.46
C GLN A 77 -8.75 10.72 -16.19
N CYS A 78 -8.30 11.30 -15.07
CA CYS A 78 -8.56 12.70 -14.77
C CYS A 78 -7.91 13.65 -15.79
N GLU A 79 -6.70 13.35 -16.26
CA GLU A 79 -6.02 14.12 -17.30
C GLU A 79 -6.80 14.09 -18.63
N GLU A 80 -7.31 12.92 -19.02
CA GLU A 80 -8.17 12.76 -20.19
C GLU A 80 -9.49 13.54 -20.03
N ASP A 81 -10.15 13.42 -18.88
CA ASP A 81 -11.41 14.11 -18.59
C ASP A 81 -11.25 15.64 -18.62
N VAL A 82 -10.14 16.16 -18.08
CA VAL A 82 -9.82 17.60 -18.12
C VAL A 82 -9.62 18.06 -19.55
N THR A 83 -8.84 17.31 -20.33
CA THR A 83 -8.59 17.62 -21.75
C THR A 83 -9.90 17.65 -22.54
N GLU A 84 -10.80 16.70 -22.29
CA GLU A 84 -12.11 16.67 -22.94
C GLU A 84 -13.00 17.85 -22.51
N ALA A 85 -12.99 18.20 -21.22
CA ALA A 85 -13.74 19.34 -20.71
C ALA A 85 -13.25 20.67 -21.31
N GLU A 86 -11.93 20.87 -21.41
CA GLU A 86 -11.33 22.04 -22.06
C GLU A 86 -11.75 22.13 -23.53
N LYS A 87 -11.69 21.02 -24.26
CA LYS A 87 -12.14 20.97 -25.66
C LYS A 87 -13.62 21.36 -25.79
N ARG A 88 -14.50 20.80 -24.96
CA ARG A 88 -15.95 21.14 -24.96
C ARG A 88 -16.19 22.60 -24.59
N TYR A 89 -15.41 23.15 -23.66
CA TYR A 89 -15.47 24.56 -23.30
C TYR A 89 -15.09 25.44 -24.49
N HIS A 90 -13.97 25.16 -25.15
CA HIS A 90 -13.52 25.91 -26.33
C HIS A 90 -14.55 25.84 -27.47
N GLU A 91 -15.04 24.65 -27.82
CA GLU A 91 -16.09 24.50 -28.84
C GLU A 91 -17.38 25.25 -28.48
N GLY A 92 -17.76 25.27 -27.19
CA GLY A 92 -18.90 26.05 -26.70
C GLY A 92 -18.68 27.55 -26.77
N TYR A 93 -17.46 28.00 -26.44
CA TYR A 93 -17.05 29.40 -26.50
C TYR A 93 -17.03 29.91 -27.95
N ASP A 94 -16.43 29.16 -28.87
CA ASP A 94 -16.38 29.50 -30.30
C ASP A 94 -17.79 29.65 -30.88
N ARG A 95 -18.69 28.70 -30.60
CA ARG A 95 -20.11 28.79 -31.01
C ARG A 95 -20.86 29.96 -30.39
N TRP A 96 -20.50 30.37 -29.17
CA TRP A 96 -21.09 31.54 -28.53
C TRP A 96 -20.61 32.82 -29.21
N GLN A 97 -19.32 32.94 -29.52
CA GLN A 97 -18.77 34.07 -30.26
C GLN A 97 -19.38 34.18 -31.66
N GLU A 98 -19.48 33.07 -32.41
CA GLU A 98 -20.10 33.05 -33.74
C GLU A 98 -21.56 33.55 -33.73
N LYS A 99 -22.32 33.27 -32.66
CA LYS A 99 -23.70 33.76 -32.50
C LYS A 99 -23.78 35.23 -32.09
N ASP A 100 -22.77 35.76 -31.43
CA ASP A 100 -22.69 37.19 -31.08
C ASP A 100 -22.20 38.03 -32.28
N ASP A 101 -21.41 37.42 -33.18
CA ASP A 101 -20.95 37.99 -34.45
C ASP A 101 -21.94 37.81 -35.62
N GLU A 102 -22.97 36.97 -35.48
CA GLU A 102 -24.10 36.98 -36.41
C GLU A 102 -24.77 38.36 -36.34
N PRO A 103 -24.79 39.15 -37.43
CA PRO A 103 -25.45 40.45 -37.41
C PRO A 103 -26.89 40.21 -37.00
N ARG A 104 -27.32 40.85 -35.90
CA ARG A 104 -28.73 40.92 -35.53
C ARG A 104 -29.47 41.49 -36.73
N SER A 105 -30.05 40.61 -37.53
CA SER A 105 -30.92 40.94 -38.66
C SER A 105 -32.28 41.40 -38.12
N ASP A 106 -32.26 42.30 -37.15
CA ASP A 106 -33.45 42.96 -36.64
C ASP A 106 -33.25 44.47 -36.80
N MET A 107 -34.01 44.98 -37.78
CA MET A 107 -34.30 46.38 -38.12
C MET A 107 -33.49 47.02 -39.25
N ALA A 108 -33.90 46.73 -40.50
CA ALA A 108 -34.50 47.68 -41.47
C ALA A 108 -34.43 47.15 -42.90
#